data_AF-A0AAD7BKL5-F1
#
_entry.id   AF-A0AAD7BKL5-F1
#
_cell.length_a   1.000
_cell.length_b   1.000
_cell.length_c   1.000
_cell.angle_alpha   90.00
_cell.angle_beta   90.00
_cell.angle_gamma   90.00
#
_symmetry.space_group_name_H-M   'P 1'
#
loop_
_entity.id
_entity.type
_entity.pdbx_description
1 polymer ?
#
loop_
_entity_poly.entity_id
_entity_poly.type
_entity_poly.pdbx_seq_one_letter_code
_entity_poly.pdbx_strand_id
1 'polypeptide(L)'
;MNFRDATVIIIETGRTVIRAGLGLHELLKTPAVDLPARVGLPRNAFTNGAEANGKTDPLASTSRASSLPQNGQSNAAVKDYLVGSQLDEALATGADIAISWPFADGDVRDWTQAEALWKHVLFTQLQRRRVQNESPVLLSLPAGLSRDAHERICQLFFERFNVAGLAILERPVGQLYAANNLSGVVVDIDYDKTDITPICDGSIVHTARTSTSLGVKDCQNYLAYLLRSNQSVMAALSPPEAPVDPETLHATLVELVEQVWKAGHVKVPSDGETAVVEDEGVTDIAAVIVAGKERALIESGMKKRANARATAAEQQRAREIEALDLITVQFREHSLTLGKERHRFCEPLFDPTLLRVLPGAQQKTDLCQSLQEVVGLSVAQAEVDQRQYIWNGLFVTGTVTRHVKVASGSLHCQPELQTDVQPRAIRVLSLPEYFPEYRDTGNGLAAFLGASITAKITFINEPNARNFVSKADYSSKGPRAAIEMSPALL
;
A
#
# COMPACT_ATOMS: atom_id res chain seq x y z
N MET A 1 -21.33 4.15 27.88
CA MET A 1 -22.08 4.92 26.86
C MET A 1 -22.10 4.03 25.63
N ASN A 2 -23.27 3.60 25.14
CA ASN A 2 -23.31 2.67 24.01
C ASN A 2 -23.43 3.46 22.72
N PHE A 3 -22.44 3.31 21.84
CA PHE A 3 -22.50 3.89 20.51
C PHE A 3 -23.42 3.06 19.61
N ARG A 4 -23.95 3.69 18.56
CA ARG A 4 -24.74 2.98 17.54
C ARG A 4 -23.81 2.59 16.40
N ASP A 5 -23.98 1.38 15.88
CA ASP A 5 -23.21 0.84 14.75
C ASP A 5 -23.09 1.85 13.60
N ALA A 6 -24.20 2.47 13.20
CA ALA A 6 -24.28 3.44 12.11
C ALA A 6 -23.46 4.74 12.32
N THR A 7 -23.00 5.00 13.55
CA THR A 7 -22.26 6.22 13.90
C THR A 7 -20.75 6.01 14.01
N VAL A 8 -20.29 4.76 14.08
CA VAL A 8 -18.87 4.43 14.23
C VAL A 8 -18.11 4.79 12.96
N ILE A 9 -16.97 5.46 13.12
CA ILE A 9 -16.07 5.80 12.01
C ILE A 9 -14.81 4.95 12.14
N ILE A 10 -14.39 4.37 11.02
CA ILE A 10 -13.08 3.72 10.90
C ILE A 10 -12.21 4.63 10.02
N ILE A 11 -11.02 4.97 10.49
CA ILE A 11 -9.99 5.62 9.71
C ILE A 11 -8.74 4.74 9.76
N GLU A 12 -8.36 4.18 8.64
CA GLU A 12 -7.12 3.46 8.44
C GLU A 12 -6.15 4.40 7.74
N THR A 13 -5.03 4.70 8.38
CA THR A 13 -3.96 5.55 7.85
C THR A 13 -2.72 4.69 7.63
N GLY A 14 -2.37 4.44 6.37
CA GLY A 14 -1.09 3.86 5.94
C GLY A 14 -0.03 4.94 5.71
N ARG A 15 1.10 4.57 5.08
CA ARG A 15 2.17 5.55 4.78
C ARG A 15 1.77 6.45 3.61
N THR A 16 1.04 5.89 2.65
CA THR A 16 0.69 6.58 1.39
C THR A 16 -0.81 6.63 1.10
N VAL A 17 -1.65 5.97 1.90
CA VAL A 17 -3.10 5.92 1.65
C VAL A 17 -3.84 6.10 2.96
N ILE A 18 -4.95 6.83 2.93
CA ILE A 18 -5.94 6.86 4.01
C ILE A 18 -7.23 6.26 3.48
N ARG A 19 -7.78 5.31 4.24
CA ARG A 19 -9.04 4.65 3.95
C ARG A 19 -10.01 4.89 5.08
N ALA A 20 -11.26 5.21 4.77
CA ALA A 20 -12.25 5.48 5.80
C ALA A 20 -13.65 4.96 5.46
N GLY A 21 -14.43 4.71 6.49
CA GLY A 21 -15.83 4.32 6.38
C GLY A 21 -16.64 4.80 7.58
N LEU A 22 -17.94 4.92 7.36
CA LEU A 22 -18.93 5.29 8.37
C LEU A 22 -19.95 4.15 8.49
N GLY A 23 -20.14 3.67 9.71
CA GLY A 23 -21.08 2.62 10.03
C GLY A 23 -20.44 1.23 10.07
N LEU A 24 -20.80 0.45 11.09
CA LEU A 24 -20.54 -0.99 11.15
C LEU A 24 -21.79 -1.74 10.65
N HIS A 25 -21.79 -2.10 9.38
CA HIS A 25 -22.89 -2.86 8.79
C HIS A 25 -22.88 -4.33 9.24
N GLU A 26 -24.01 -5.04 9.09
CA GLU A 26 -24.07 -6.49 9.39
C GLU A 26 -23.02 -7.26 8.60
N LEU A 27 -22.92 -6.97 7.30
CA LEU A 27 -21.78 -7.33 6.46
C LEU A 27 -20.79 -6.18 6.47
N LEU A 28 -19.59 -6.41 6.98
CA LEU A 28 -18.53 -5.40 6.97
C LEU A 28 -18.21 -5.02 5.53
N LYS A 29 -18.33 -3.73 5.22
CA LYS A 29 -18.08 -3.18 3.89
C LYS A 29 -16.64 -2.75 3.72
N THR A 30 -16.17 -2.75 2.48
CA THR A 30 -14.93 -2.07 2.10
C THR A 30 -14.99 -0.57 2.40
N PRO A 31 -13.84 0.12 2.46
CA PRO A 31 -13.81 1.56 2.67
C PRO A 31 -14.67 2.32 1.67
N ALA A 32 -15.41 3.32 2.16
CA ALA A 32 -16.14 4.27 1.31
C ALA A 32 -15.24 5.39 0.77
N VAL A 33 -14.12 5.63 1.46
CA VAL A 33 -13.10 6.62 1.12
C VAL A 33 -11.78 5.88 0.95
N ASP A 34 -11.08 6.15 -0.15
CA ASP A 34 -9.74 5.62 -0.46
C ASP A 34 -8.96 6.75 -1.13
N LEU A 35 -8.08 7.43 -0.39
CA LEU A 35 -7.39 8.64 -0.87
C LEU A 35 -5.88 8.59 -0.62
N PRO A 36 -5.05 9.17 -1.51
CA PRO A 36 -3.62 9.33 -1.27
C PRO A 36 -3.35 10.19 -0.04
N ALA A 37 -2.50 9.73 0.86
CA ALA A 37 -2.15 10.40 2.12
C ALA A 37 -1.15 11.56 1.91
N ARG A 38 -1.46 12.45 0.95
CA ARG A 38 -0.63 13.60 0.55
C ARG A 38 -1.39 14.90 0.65
N VAL A 39 -0.66 15.96 0.97
CA VAL A 39 -1.15 17.34 0.96
C VAL A 39 -0.38 18.15 -0.07
N GLY A 40 -0.99 19.18 -0.62
CA GLY A 40 -0.32 20.17 -1.45
C GLY A 40 -0.39 21.55 -0.83
N LEU A 41 0.71 22.29 -0.92
CA LEU A 41 0.76 23.70 -0.56
C LEU A 41 1.28 24.51 -1.76
N PRO A 42 0.55 25.55 -2.23
CA PRO A 42 1.05 26.41 -3.31
C PRO A 42 2.41 27.01 -2.95
N ARG A 43 3.39 26.97 -3.86
CA ARG A 43 4.78 27.38 -3.55
C ARG A 43 4.89 28.85 -3.11
N ASN A 44 4.02 29.71 -3.62
CA ASN A 44 3.94 31.12 -3.23
C ASN A 44 3.58 31.33 -1.74
N ALA A 45 3.06 30.31 -1.06
CA ALA A 45 2.77 30.37 0.37
C ALA A 45 4.03 30.12 1.24
N PHE A 46 5.11 29.57 0.68
CA PHE A 46 6.37 29.36 1.42
C PHE A 46 7.18 30.66 1.57
N THR A 47 6.98 31.66 0.70
CA THR A 47 7.85 32.85 0.62
C THR A 47 7.61 33.92 1.69
N ASN A 48 6.66 33.73 2.60
CA ASN A 48 6.31 34.74 3.62
C ASN A 48 6.92 34.48 5.02
N GLY A 49 7.90 33.57 5.18
CA GLY A 49 8.38 33.26 6.52
C GLY A 49 9.74 32.59 6.70
N ALA A 50 10.57 32.47 5.67
CA ALA A 50 11.90 31.87 5.83
C ALA A 50 12.98 32.74 5.19
N GLU A 51 13.47 33.72 5.95
CA GLU A 51 14.90 34.01 5.88
C GLU A 51 15.62 32.69 6.21
N ALA A 52 16.43 32.23 5.26
CA ALA A 52 17.20 31.01 5.35
C ALA A 52 18.22 31.12 6.49
N ASN A 53 17.80 30.80 7.72
CA ASN A 53 18.74 30.54 8.79
C ASN A 53 19.22 29.10 8.62
N GLY A 54 20.38 28.97 7.97
CA GLY A 54 21.11 27.73 7.72
C GLY A 54 21.54 27.04 9.02
N LYS A 55 20.59 26.40 9.69
CA LYS A 55 20.82 25.30 10.62
C LYS A 55 19.99 24.11 10.15
N THR A 56 20.45 23.48 9.09
CA THR A 56 20.18 22.05 8.90
C THR A 56 20.90 21.36 10.04
N ASP A 57 20.17 20.98 11.10
CA ASP A 57 20.71 20.00 12.04
C ASP A 57 21.11 18.77 11.20
N PRO A 58 22.37 18.32 11.30
CA PRO A 58 22.86 17.25 10.45
C PRO A 58 22.04 16.00 10.73
N LEU A 59 21.59 15.41 9.62
CA LEU A 59 20.83 14.18 9.54
C LEU A 59 21.32 13.15 10.56
N ALA A 60 20.38 12.59 11.33
CA ALA A 60 20.53 11.21 11.78
C ALA A 60 20.64 10.35 10.51
N SER A 61 21.84 9.81 10.30
CA SER A 61 22.16 8.96 9.18
C SER A 61 21.40 7.63 9.26
N THR A 62 21.19 7.03 8.09
CA THR A 62 20.88 5.61 7.82
C THR A 62 19.40 5.17 7.76
N SER A 63 19.04 4.61 6.59
CA SER A 63 17.95 3.64 6.30
C SER A 63 16.48 4.03 6.52
N ARG A 64 16.16 5.11 7.24
CA ARG A 64 14.77 5.45 7.62
C ARG A 64 14.11 6.56 6.80
N ALA A 65 14.76 7.20 5.84
CA ALA A 65 14.13 8.27 5.05
C ALA A 65 13.30 7.71 3.87
N SER A 66 12.02 8.05 3.81
CA SER A 66 11.18 7.83 2.62
C SER A 66 11.73 8.63 1.43
N SER A 67 11.53 8.12 0.20
CA SER A 67 11.89 8.82 -1.03
C SER A 67 10.77 9.72 -1.54
N LEU A 68 9.60 9.70 -0.88
CA LEU A 68 8.49 10.58 -1.18
C LEU A 68 8.83 12.04 -0.85
N PRO A 69 8.35 13.02 -1.66
CA PRO A 69 8.61 14.43 -1.43
C PRO A 69 8.20 14.88 -0.03
N GLN A 70 9.09 15.64 0.61
CA GLN A 70 8.84 16.26 1.90
C GLN A 70 9.35 17.69 1.88
N ASN A 71 8.45 18.63 2.15
CA ASN A 71 8.80 20.03 2.28
C ASN A 71 8.96 20.37 3.76
N GLY A 72 9.91 21.26 4.08
CA GLY A 72 10.16 21.72 5.45
C GLY A 72 8.92 22.35 6.09
N GLN A 73 8.95 22.47 7.42
CA GLN A 73 7.85 23.07 8.19
C GLN A 73 7.58 24.48 7.66
N SER A 74 6.37 24.69 7.16
CA SER A 74 5.85 26.01 6.80
C SER A 74 4.94 26.49 7.93
N ASN A 75 4.85 27.80 8.13
CA ASN A 75 3.86 28.39 9.05
C ASN A 75 2.42 28.38 8.46
N ALA A 76 2.15 27.52 7.47
CA ALA A 76 0.86 27.40 6.84
C ALA A 76 -0.17 26.82 7.83
N ALA A 77 -1.38 27.36 7.81
CA ALA A 77 -2.48 26.83 8.59
C ALA A 77 -3.10 25.60 7.90
N VAL A 78 -3.82 24.79 8.68
CA VAL A 78 -4.54 23.59 8.19
C VAL A 78 -5.41 23.85 6.95
N LYS A 79 -5.99 25.06 6.85
CA LYS A 79 -6.89 25.45 5.74
C LYS A 79 -6.16 25.77 4.43
N ASP A 80 -4.85 26.00 4.50
CA ASP A 80 -4.04 26.41 3.34
C ASP A 80 -3.58 25.19 2.53
N TYR A 81 -3.65 23.99 3.12
CA TYR A 81 -3.32 22.73 2.47
C TYR A 81 -4.48 22.22 1.60
N LEU A 82 -4.16 21.89 0.35
CA LEU A 82 -5.06 21.22 -0.60
C LEU A 82 -4.98 19.70 -0.37
N VAL A 83 -6.15 19.04 -0.37
CA VAL A 83 -6.28 17.60 -0.12
C VAL A 83 -7.32 16.98 -1.04
N GLY A 84 -7.07 15.75 -1.50
CA GLY A 84 -7.99 14.98 -2.33
C GLY A 84 -8.22 15.66 -3.69
N SER A 85 -9.48 15.73 -4.12
CA SER A 85 -9.84 16.28 -5.44
C SER A 85 -9.33 17.70 -5.66
N GLN A 86 -9.28 18.54 -4.62
CA GLN A 86 -8.76 19.91 -4.71
C GLN A 86 -7.28 19.93 -5.10
N LEU A 87 -6.49 18.99 -4.58
CA LEU A 87 -5.09 18.85 -4.93
C LEU A 87 -4.94 18.28 -6.34
N ASP A 88 -5.71 17.25 -6.68
CA ASP A 88 -5.64 16.60 -7.98
C ASP A 88 -6.05 17.54 -9.13
N GLU A 89 -7.10 18.34 -8.94
CA GLU A 89 -7.53 19.38 -9.87
C GLU A 89 -6.43 20.44 -10.06
N ALA A 90 -5.83 20.90 -8.96
CA ALA A 90 -4.80 21.93 -9.05
C ALA A 90 -3.52 21.42 -9.76
N LEU A 91 -3.13 20.16 -9.51
CA LEU A 91 -2.04 19.51 -10.25
C LEU A 91 -2.38 19.33 -11.73
N ALA A 92 -3.63 18.95 -12.07
CA ALA A 92 -4.08 18.81 -13.44
C ALA A 92 -4.08 20.14 -14.22
N THR A 93 -4.31 21.27 -13.54
CA THR A 93 -4.20 22.61 -14.13
C THR A 93 -2.76 23.13 -14.24
N GLY A 94 -1.76 22.36 -13.80
CA GLY A 94 -0.35 22.77 -13.83
C GLY A 94 0.02 23.80 -12.77
N ALA A 95 -0.73 23.88 -11.66
CA ALA A 95 -0.40 24.78 -10.56
C ALA A 95 0.91 24.38 -9.87
N ASP A 96 1.74 25.36 -9.52
CA ASP A 96 3.00 25.14 -8.81
C ASP A 96 2.74 24.83 -7.32
N ILE A 97 2.67 23.54 -7.01
CA ILE A 97 2.30 23.01 -5.70
C ILE A 97 3.43 22.13 -5.15
N ALA A 98 3.82 22.39 -3.91
CA ALA A 98 4.71 21.53 -3.17
C ALA A 98 3.90 20.39 -2.52
N ILE A 99 4.15 19.15 -2.93
CA ILE A 99 3.50 17.95 -2.38
C ILE A 99 4.29 17.44 -1.18
N SER A 100 3.58 17.06 -0.11
CA SER A 100 4.16 16.46 1.10
C SER A 100 3.38 15.23 1.54
N TRP A 101 4.09 14.24 2.11
CA TRP A 101 3.54 12.97 2.59
C TRP A 101 3.79 12.79 4.09
N PRO A 102 2.90 13.27 4.97
CA PRO A 102 3.19 13.38 6.41
C PRO A 102 3.36 12.05 7.14
N PHE A 103 2.89 10.94 6.56
CA PHE A 103 2.95 9.59 7.15
C PHE A 103 3.96 8.65 6.48
N ALA A 104 4.73 9.14 5.50
CA ALA A 104 5.58 8.31 4.63
C ALA A 104 6.58 7.42 5.40
N ASP A 105 7.00 7.88 6.58
CA ASP A 105 7.99 7.21 7.41
C ASP A 105 7.41 6.29 8.47
N GLY A 106 6.08 6.13 8.50
CA GLY A 106 5.40 5.29 9.49
C GLY A 106 5.26 6.01 10.83
N ASP A 107 5.42 7.33 10.81
CA ASP A 107 5.24 8.26 11.92
C ASP A 107 4.66 9.57 11.36
N VAL A 108 4.16 10.44 12.23
CA VAL A 108 3.57 11.73 11.87
C VAL A 108 4.66 12.82 11.87
N ARG A 109 5.22 13.10 10.69
CA ARG A 109 6.27 14.13 10.55
C ARG A 109 5.73 15.56 10.71
N ASP A 110 4.54 15.82 10.18
CA ASP A 110 3.88 17.13 10.29
C ASP A 110 2.42 16.95 10.71
N TRP A 111 2.14 17.43 11.93
CA TRP A 111 0.83 17.33 12.56
C TRP A 111 -0.21 18.27 11.96
N THR A 112 0.20 19.39 11.38
CA THR A 112 -0.71 20.32 10.69
C THR A 112 -1.21 19.69 9.39
N GLN A 113 -0.31 19.03 8.66
CA GLN A 113 -0.64 18.27 7.44
C GLN A 113 -1.51 17.04 7.76
N ALA A 114 -1.19 16.32 8.84
CA ALA A 114 -2.03 15.22 9.32
C ALA A 114 -3.43 15.70 9.73
N GLU A 115 -3.54 16.84 10.43
CA GLU A 115 -4.82 17.46 10.74
C GLU A 115 -5.62 17.78 9.48
N ALA A 116 -4.98 18.35 8.45
CA ALA A 116 -5.63 18.67 7.17
C ALA A 116 -6.21 17.42 6.49
N LEU A 117 -5.45 16.32 6.46
CA LEU A 117 -5.88 15.03 5.90
C LEU A 117 -7.07 14.44 6.66
N TRP A 118 -6.98 14.29 7.98
CA TRP A 118 -8.07 13.72 8.77
C TRP A 118 -9.30 14.62 8.81
N LYS A 119 -9.12 15.95 8.79
CA LYS A 119 -10.22 16.92 8.65
C LYS A 119 -10.95 16.74 7.32
N HIS A 120 -10.21 16.58 6.22
CA HIS A 120 -10.79 16.31 4.89
C HIS A 120 -11.58 15.00 4.90
N VAL A 121 -11.03 13.92 5.48
CA VAL A 121 -11.72 12.64 5.62
C VAL A 121 -13.02 12.79 6.41
N LEU A 122 -12.97 13.38 7.61
CA LEU A 122 -14.12 13.45 8.51
C LEU A 122 -15.22 14.38 7.99
N PHE A 123 -14.86 15.58 7.52
CA PHE A 123 -15.82 16.65 7.28
C PHE A 123 -16.15 16.86 5.80
N THR A 124 -15.25 16.50 4.88
CA THR A 124 -15.52 16.59 3.44
C THR A 124 -16.03 15.25 2.92
N GLN A 125 -15.29 14.16 3.15
CA GLN A 125 -15.62 12.85 2.59
C GLN A 125 -16.77 12.16 3.33
N LEU A 126 -16.67 12.04 4.66
CA LEU A 126 -17.71 11.42 5.51
C LEU A 126 -18.80 12.41 5.97
N GLN A 127 -18.70 13.68 5.55
CA GLN A 127 -19.69 14.74 5.77
C GLN A 127 -20.15 14.85 7.24
N ARG A 128 -19.23 14.69 8.20
CA ARG A 128 -19.52 14.90 9.61
C ARG A 128 -19.49 16.38 9.95
N ARG A 129 -20.31 16.76 10.94
CA ARG A 129 -20.37 18.14 11.42
C ARG A 129 -19.62 18.22 12.74
N ARG A 130 -18.53 18.97 12.79
CA ARG A 130 -17.68 19.12 13.98
C ARG A 130 -18.48 19.43 15.26
N VAL A 131 -19.41 20.40 15.20
CA VAL A 131 -20.17 20.85 16.39
C VAL A 131 -21.07 19.75 16.97
N GLN A 132 -21.56 18.84 16.13
CA GLN A 132 -22.49 17.76 16.49
C GLN A 132 -21.84 16.39 16.24
N ASN A 133 -20.52 16.29 16.40
CA ASN A 133 -19.82 15.04 16.14
C ASN A 133 -20.03 14.08 17.31
N GLU A 134 -20.98 13.17 17.15
CA GLU A 134 -21.32 12.10 18.10
C GLU A 134 -20.69 10.75 17.72
N SER A 135 -19.88 10.73 16.66
CA SER A 135 -19.24 9.51 16.18
C SER A 135 -18.02 9.14 17.03
N PRO A 136 -17.91 7.90 17.52
CA PRO A 136 -16.63 7.36 17.95
C PRO A 136 -15.77 7.03 16.74
N VAL A 137 -14.45 7.16 16.88
CA VAL A 137 -13.49 6.84 15.83
C VAL A 137 -12.55 5.74 16.28
N LEU A 138 -12.42 4.68 15.48
CA LEU A 138 -11.27 3.80 15.53
C LEU A 138 -10.26 4.26 14.48
N LEU A 139 -9.09 4.69 14.95
CA LEU A 139 -7.98 5.13 14.13
C LEU A 139 -6.93 4.02 14.08
N SER A 140 -6.70 3.46 12.90
CA SER A 140 -5.61 2.52 12.66
C SER A 140 -4.42 3.22 12.01
N LEU A 141 -3.22 3.01 12.55
CA LEU A 141 -1.98 3.71 12.17
C LEU A 141 -0.78 2.74 12.16
N PRO A 142 0.33 3.09 11.48
CA PRO A 142 1.55 2.27 11.52
C PRO A 142 2.05 2.04 12.95
N ALA A 143 2.69 0.90 13.18
CA ALA A 143 3.16 0.51 14.50
C ALA A 143 4.41 1.28 14.96
N GLY A 144 4.58 1.39 16.28
CA GLY A 144 5.77 1.98 16.90
C GLY A 144 5.76 3.50 17.01
N LEU A 145 4.59 4.12 17.02
CA LEU A 145 4.42 5.54 17.37
C LEU A 145 4.81 5.79 18.83
N SER A 146 5.41 6.95 19.12
CA SER A 146 5.78 7.32 20.48
C SER A 146 4.55 7.56 21.38
N ARG A 147 4.74 7.54 22.70
CA ARG A 147 3.69 7.92 23.67
C ARG A 147 3.20 9.35 23.43
N ASP A 148 4.12 10.28 23.15
CA ASP A 148 3.79 11.68 22.81
C ASP A 148 2.93 11.79 21.55
N ALA A 149 3.20 10.95 20.53
CA ALA A 149 2.40 10.91 19.32
C ALA A 149 0.96 10.43 19.64
N HIS A 150 0.79 9.42 20.50
CA HIS A 150 -0.54 8.97 20.93
C HIS A 150 -1.31 10.06 21.70
N GLU A 151 -0.65 10.78 22.60
CA GLU A 151 -1.25 11.93 23.28
C GLU A 151 -1.66 13.02 22.28
N ARG A 152 -0.79 13.36 21.32
CA ARG A 152 -1.08 14.40 20.32
C ARG A 152 -2.22 14.01 19.38
N ILE A 153 -2.31 12.74 18.98
CA ILE A 153 -3.47 12.20 18.26
C ILE A 153 -4.74 12.38 19.11
N CYS A 154 -4.69 11.95 20.38
CA CYS A 154 -5.82 12.05 21.30
C CYS A 154 -6.31 13.50 21.42
N GLN A 155 -5.38 14.42 21.67
CA GLN A 155 -5.65 15.85 21.75
C GLN A 155 -6.33 16.37 20.48
N LEU A 156 -5.76 16.06 19.32
CA LEU A 156 -6.25 16.53 18.03
C LEU A 156 -7.67 16.01 17.75
N PHE A 157 -7.93 14.72 17.98
CA PHE A 157 -9.24 14.12 17.73
C PHE A 157 -10.34 14.69 18.66
N PHE A 158 -10.03 14.94 19.93
CA PHE A 158 -11.01 15.54 20.84
C PHE A 158 -11.16 17.05 20.65
N GLU A 159 -10.08 17.81 20.55
CA GLU A 159 -10.14 19.28 20.51
C GLU A 159 -10.46 19.83 19.11
N ARG A 160 -9.83 19.26 18.07
CA ARG A 160 -9.99 19.72 16.68
C ARG A 160 -11.17 19.04 15.99
N PHE A 161 -11.43 17.77 16.28
CA PHE A 161 -12.51 17.03 15.61
C PHE A 161 -13.75 16.75 16.45
N ASN A 162 -13.69 16.98 17.77
CA ASN A 162 -14.81 16.83 18.70
C ASN A 162 -15.46 15.43 18.67
N VAL A 163 -14.66 14.37 18.44
CA VAL A 163 -15.15 12.98 18.40
C VAL A 163 -15.73 12.53 19.73
N ALA A 164 -16.68 11.59 19.71
CA ALA A 164 -17.33 11.10 20.92
C ALA A 164 -16.49 10.07 21.71
N GLY A 165 -15.64 9.34 21.00
CA GLY A 165 -14.66 8.43 21.57
C GLY A 165 -13.55 8.14 20.57
N LEU A 166 -12.40 7.73 21.07
CA LEU A 166 -11.23 7.41 20.26
C LEU A 166 -10.62 6.08 20.70
N ALA A 167 -10.45 5.16 19.77
CA ALA A 167 -9.62 3.97 19.92
C ALA A 167 -8.48 4.05 18.89
N ILE A 168 -7.27 3.68 19.30
CA ILE A 168 -6.10 3.60 18.43
C ILE A 168 -5.72 2.13 18.27
N LEU A 169 -5.55 1.67 17.03
CA LEU A 169 -5.18 0.29 16.71
C LEU A 169 -3.92 0.30 15.84
N GLU A 170 -2.86 -0.40 16.26
CA GLU A 170 -1.72 -0.61 15.39
C GLU A 170 -2.13 -1.44 14.17
N ARG A 171 -1.90 -0.88 12.98
CA ARG A 171 -2.24 -1.43 11.67
C ARG A 171 -1.85 -2.90 11.48
N PRO A 172 -0.62 -3.36 11.80
CA PRO A 172 -0.26 -4.78 11.66
C PRO A 172 -1.05 -5.71 12.58
N VAL A 173 -1.44 -5.25 13.77
CA VAL A 173 -2.33 -6.02 14.66
C VAL A 173 -3.72 -6.17 14.02
N GLY A 174 -4.27 -5.08 13.48
CA GLY A 174 -5.52 -5.14 12.72
C GLY A 174 -5.45 -6.08 11.52
N GLN A 175 -4.36 -6.03 10.74
CA GLN A 175 -4.14 -6.94 9.61
C GLN A 175 -4.19 -8.40 10.05
N LEU A 176 -3.52 -8.77 11.14
CA LEU A 176 -3.50 -10.15 11.64
C LEU A 176 -4.87 -10.60 12.18
N TYR A 177 -5.60 -9.71 12.86
CA TYR A 177 -6.97 -9.99 13.32
C TYR A 177 -7.93 -10.26 12.16
N ALA A 178 -7.78 -9.55 11.04
CA ALA A 178 -8.56 -9.80 9.83
C ALA A 178 -8.33 -11.21 9.25
N ALA A 179 -7.11 -11.74 9.43
CA ALA A 179 -6.72 -13.09 9.04
C ALA A 179 -7.06 -14.17 10.09
N ASN A 180 -7.80 -13.82 11.15
CA ASN A 180 -8.20 -14.71 12.25
C ASN A 180 -6.99 -15.41 12.93
N ASN A 181 -5.93 -14.64 13.16
CA ASN A 181 -4.76 -15.11 13.88
C ASN A 181 -4.30 -14.07 14.92
N LEU A 182 -3.60 -14.53 15.95
CA LEU A 182 -3.07 -13.69 17.04
C LEU A 182 -1.53 -13.69 17.07
N SER A 183 -0.90 -14.70 16.43
CA SER A 183 0.55 -14.83 16.33
C SER A 183 0.94 -15.01 14.87
N GLY A 184 1.95 -14.28 14.43
CA GLY A 184 2.32 -14.23 13.02
C GLY A 184 3.38 -13.18 12.72
N VAL A 185 3.86 -13.13 11.49
CA VAL A 185 4.65 -12.02 10.95
C VAL A 185 3.88 -11.37 9.80
N VAL A 186 3.60 -10.08 9.97
CA VAL A 186 2.95 -9.26 8.94
C VAL A 186 4.01 -8.60 8.08
N VAL A 187 3.90 -8.80 6.76
CA VAL A 187 4.74 -8.19 5.73
C VAL A 187 3.86 -7.22 4.94
N ASP A 188 3.88 -5.94 5.33
CA ASP A 188 3.04 -4.89 4.75
C ASP A 188 3.82 -4.11 3.68
N ILE A 189 3.56 -4.43 2.40
CA ILE A 189 4.25 -3.83 1.26
C ILE A 189 3.53 -2.54 0.86
N ASP A 190 4.13 -1.40 1.21
CA ASP A 190 3.68 -0.06 0.83
C ASP A 190 4.47 0.45 -0.40
N TYR A 191 4.21 1.69 -0.83
CA TYR A 191 4.75 2.24 -2.06
C TYR A 191 6.28 2.30 -2.09
N ASP A 192 6.91 2.82 -1.03
CA ASP A 192 8.36 3.05 -0.96
C ASP A 192 9.10 2.12 0.00
N LYS A 193 8.35 1.45 0.89
CA LYS A 193 8.89 0.68 2.00
C LYS A 193 8.00 -0.51 2.29
N THR A 194 8.60 -1.56 2.83
CA THR A 194 7.88 -2.73 3.34
C THR A 194 8.17 -2.85 4.83
N ASP A 195 7.10 -2.92 5.63
CA ASP A 195 7.20 -3.13 7.09
C ASP A 195 7.09 -4.62 7.41
N ILE A 196 7.99 -5.11 8.25
CA ILE A 196 7.99 -6.49 8.76
C ILE A 196 7.73 -6.42 10.26
N THR A 197 6.57 -6.92 10.68
CA THR A 197 6.11 -6.83 12.07
C THR A 197 5.75 -8.21 12.61
N PRO A 198 6.65 -8.83 13.40
CA PRO A 198 6.33 -10.02 14.18
C PRO A 198 5.37 -9.68 15.33
N ILE A 199 4.38 -10.53 15.53
CA ILE A 199 3.33 -10.43 16.54
C ILE A 199 3.24 -11.79 17.24
N CYS A 200 3.20 -11.76 18.57
CA CYS A 200 2.98 -12.95 19.39
C CYS A 200 1.85 -12.64 20.38
N ASP A 201 0.84 -13.50 20.41
CA ASP A 201 -0.33 -13.43 21.31
C ASP A 201 -1.04 -12.06 21.31
N GLY A 202 -1.16 -11.46 20.13
CA GLY A 202 -1.82 -10.16 19.93
C GLY A 202 -0.94 -8.94 20.22
N SER A 203 0.30 -9.12 20.65
CA SER A 203 1.26 -8.05 20.94
C SER A 203 2.40 -8.01 19.92
N ILE A 204 2.79 -6.81 19.49
CA ILE A 204 3.93 -6.64 18.59
C ILE A 204 5.23 -6.93 19.34
N VAL A 205 6.10 -7.74 18.73
CA VAL A 205 7.47 -7.94 19.22
C VAL A 205 8.31 -6.76 18.75
N HIS A 206 8.26 -5.65 19.49
CA HIS A 206 8.87 -4.37 19.08
C HIS A 206 10.38 -4.46 18.82
N THR A 207 11.10 -5.33 19.53
CA THR A 207 12.54 -5.57 19.33
C THR A 207 12.85 -6.24 17.99
N ALA A 208 11.89 -6.98 17.43
CA ALA A 208 12.04 -7.74 16.21
C ALA A 208 11.45 -7.03 14.98
N ARG A 209 10.67 -5.95 15.18
CA ARG A 209 10.10 -5.15 14.10
C ARG A 209 11.20 -4.48 13.27
N THR A 210 11.09 -4.58 11.95
CA THR A 210 12.01 -3.94 11.01
C THR A 210 11.29 -3.47 9.76
N SER A 211 12.00 -2.78 8.87
CA SER A 211 11.49 -2.33 7.58
C SER A 211 12.60 -2.37 6.54
N THR A 212 12.26 -2.69 5.30
CA THR A 212 13.16 -2.55 4.15
C THR A 212 12.73 -1.39 3.25
N SER A 213 13.68 -0.82 2.52
CA SER A 213 13.43 0.23 1.54
C SER A 213 12.90 -0.28 0.19
N LEU A 214 12.52 -1.58 0.12
CA LEU A 214 11.83 -2.16 -1.02
C LEU A 214 10.33 -1.89 -0.93
N GLY A 215 9.74 -1.44 -2.02
CA GLY A 215 8.30 -1.25 -2.12
C GLY A 215 7.77 -1.42 -3.53
N VAL A 216 6.51 -1.03 -3.74
CA VAL A 216 5.85 -1.05 -5.06
C VAL A 216 6.58 -0.19 -6.08
N LYS A 217 7.18 0.93 -5.67
CA LYS A 217 7.96 1.82 -6.53
C LYS A 217 9.12 1.08 -7.19
N ASP A 218 9.82 0.21 -6.46
CA ASP A 218 10.94 -0.55 -7.02
C ASP A 218 10.43 -1.56 -8.06
N CYS A 219 9.30 -2.23 -7.78
CA CYS A 219 8.60 -3.11 -8.73
C CYS A 219 8.17 -2.36 -10.01
N GLN A 220 7.61 -1.16 -9.85
CA GLN A 220 7.17 -0.31 -10.95
C GLN A 220 8.34 0.14 -11.84
N ASN A 221 9.41 0.63 -11.23
CA ASN A 221 10.60 1.05 -11.97
C ASN A 221 11.27 -0.11 -12.70
N TYR A 222 11.30 -1.29 -12.08
CA TYR A 222 11.84 -2.49 -12.69
C TYR A 222 11.02 -2.94 -13.91
N LEU A 223 9.69 -3.04 -13.78
CA LEU A 223 8.86 -3.40 -14.93
C LEU A 223 8.91 -2.31 -16.01
N ALA A 224 8.96 -1.02 -15.65
CA ALA A 224 9.14 0.06 -16.61
C ALA A 224 10.46 -0.08 -17.38
N TYR A 225 11.54 -0.53 -16.72
CA TYR A 225 12.81 -0.86 -17.37
C TYR A 225 12.67 -2.05 -18.33
N LEU A 226 12.01 -3.14 -17.92
CA LEU A 226 11.76 -4.28 -18.81
C LEU A 226 10.93 -3.89 -20.04
N LEU A 227 9.95 -3.00 -19.89
CA LEU A 227 9.14 -2.54 -21.02
C LEU A 227 9.92 -1.75 -22.08
N ARG A 228 11.15 -1.29 -21.77
CA ARG A 228 12.02 -0.63 -22.76
C ARG A 228 12.53 -1.60 -23.82
N SER A 229 12.59 -2.90 -23.55
CA SER A 229 12.94 -3.91 -24.56
C SER A 229 11.72 -4.37 -25.37
N ASN A 230 10.49 -4.02 -24.94
CA ASN A 230 9.26 -4.37 -25.66
C ASN A 230 9.06 -3.41 -26.85
N GLN A 231 9.31 -3.91 -28.06
CA GLN A 231 9.18 -3.14 -29.30
C GLN A 231 7.79 -2.53 -29.51
N SER A 232 6.71 -3.22 -29.10
CA SER A 232 5.35 -2.72 -29.28
C SER A 232 5.06 -1.49 -28.43
N VAL A 233 5.57 -1.50 -27.20
CA VAL A 233 5.42 -0.40 -26.25
C VAL A 233 6.28 0.77 -26.71
N MET A 234 7.54 0.51 -27.08
CA MET A 234 8.46 1.55 -27.51
C MET A 234 8.04 2.20 -28.84
N ALA A 235 7.57 1.42 -29.82
CA ALA A 235 7.08 1.96 -31.08
C ALA A 235 5.85 2.87 -30.89
N ALA A 236 5.03 2.62 -29.88
CA ALA A 236 3.86 3.45 -29.58
C ALA A 236 4.19 4.67 -28.72
N LEU A 237 5.05 4.53 -27.70
CA LEU A 237 5.32 5.58 -26.71
C LEU A 237 6.51 6.48 -27.05
N SER A 238 7.48 5.99 -27.82
CA SER A 238 8.66 6.73 -28.27
C SER A 238 9.07 6.25 -29.67
N PRO A 239 8.27 6.58 -30.70
CA PRO A 239 8.55 6.14 -32.07
C PRO A 239 9.89 6.70 -32.56
N PRO A 240 10.62 5.98 -33.44
CA PRO A 240 11.92 6.42 -33.95
C PRO A 240 11.90 7.79 -34.66
N GLU A 241 10.74 8.17 -35.19
CA GLU A 241 10.51 9.44 -35.90
C GLU A 241 10.38 10.64 -34.96
N ALA A 242 10.00 10.40 -33.70
CA ALA A 242 9.79 11.43 -32.68
C ALA A 242 10.16 10.87 -31.29
N PRO A 243 11.47 10.73 -30.99
CA PRO A 243 11.91 10.18 -29.72
C PRO A 243 11.52 11.11 -28.58
N VAL A 244 10.86 10.56 -27.57
CA VAL A 244 10.56 11.24 -26.31
C VAL A 244 11.82 11.27 -25.45
N ASP A 245 11.98 12.33 -24.65
CA ASP A 245 13.10 12.40 -23.72
C ASP A 245 13.08 11.22 -22.70
N PRO A 246 14.25 10.76 -22.24
CA PRO A 246 14.32 9.56 -21.39
C PRO A 246 13.58 9.67 -20.06
N GLU A 247 13.44 10.87 -19.49
CA GLU A 247 12.80 11.09 -18.19
C GLU A 247 11.28 11.03 -18.31
N THR A 248 10.71 11.74 -19.28
CA THR A 248 9.29 11.72 -19.63
C THR A 248 8.86 10.34 -20.10
N LEU A 249 9.71 9.64 -20.88
CA LEU A 249 9.44 8.27 -21.28
C LEU A 249 9.39 7.35 -20.04
N HIS A 250 10.35 7.47 -19.12
CA HIS A 250 10.33 6.68 -17.89
C HIS A 250 9.08 6.94 -17.05
N ALA A 251 8.70 8.21 -16.86
CA ALA A 251 7.48 8.58 -16.15
C ALA A 251 6.23 7.99 -16.81
N THR A 252 6.14 8.07 -18.15
CA THR A 252 5.02 7.49 -18.92
C THR A 252 4.97 5.96 -18.80
N LEU A 253 6.11 5.29 -18.78
CA LEU A 253 6.19 3.84 -18.58
C LEU A 253 5.77 3.45 -17.16
N VAL A 254 6.14 4.23 -16.14
CA VAL A 254 5.69 4.00 -14.76
C VAL A 254 4.18 4.15 -14.63
N GLU A 255 3.57 5.16 -15.28
CA GLU A 255 2.11 5.31 -15.35
C GLU A 255 1.43 4.11 -16.03
N LEU A 256 1.98 3.62 -17.14
CA LEU A 256 1.49 2.41 -17.80
C LEU A 256 1.56 1.21 -16.86
N VAL A 257 2.70 0.99 -16.22
CA VAL A 257 2.87 -0.09 -15.26
C VAL A 257 1.85 0.04 -14.13
N GLU A 258 1.62 1.25 -13.62
CA GLU A 258 0.64 1.51 -12.58
C GLU A 258 -0.76 1.07 -12.97
N GLN A 259 -1.19 1.40 -14.19
CA GLN A 259 -2.46 0.94 -14.75
C GLN A 259 -2.50 -0.59 -14.87
N VAL A 260 -1.43 -1.22 -15.35
CA VAL A 260 -1.34 -2.67 -15.60
C VAL A 260 -1.52 -3.47 -14.31
N TRP A 261 -0.76 -3.16 -13.25
CA TRP A 261 -0.86 -3.94 -12.01
C TRP A 261 -2.17 -3.66 -11.26
N LYS A 262 -2.70 -2.43 -11.29
CA LYS A 262 -4.01 -2.10 -10.70
C LYS A 262 -5.17 -2.77 -11.43
N ALA A 263 -5.04 -3.02 -12.73
CA ALA A 263 -6.01 -3.79 -13.51
C ALA A 263 -5.93 -5.31 -13.25
N GLY A 264 -5.03 -5.78 -12.39
CA GLY A 264 -4.87 -7.20 -12.07
C GLY A 264 -4.23 -8.01 -13.21
N HIS A 265 -3.50 -7.36 -14.12
CA HIS A 265 -2.87 -8.02 -15.25
C HIS A 265 -1.51 -8.66 -14.93
N VAL A 266 -0.92 -8.31 -13.78
CA VAL A 266 0.29 -8.94 -13.26
C VAL A 266 -0.05 -10.33 -12.72
N LYS A 267 0.61 -11.37 -13.24
CA LYS A 267 0.53 -12.74 -12.71
C LYS A 267 1.88 -13.09 -12.10
N VAL A 268 1.95 -13.29 -10.79
CA VAL A 268 3.18 -13.80 -10.17
C VAL A 268 3.14 -15.33 -10.28
N PRO A 269 4.21 -15.99 -10.77
CA PRO A 269 4.29 -17.44 -10.79
C PRO A 269 4.08 -18.00 -9.38
N SER A 270 3.24 -19.03 -9.24
CA SER A 270 3.06 -19.73 -7.96
C SER A 270 4.27 -20.62 -7.65
N ASP A 271 4.50 -20.90 -6.37
CA ASP A 271 5.62 -21.74 -5.92
C ASP A 271 5.69 -23.06 -6.70
N GLY A 272 6.83 -23.30 -7.38
CA GLY A 272 7.10 -24.50 -8.18
C GLY A 272 7.08 -24.30 -9.69
N GLU A 273 6.52 -23.20 -10.20
CA GLU A 273 6.74 -22.75 -11.58
C GLU A 273 7.92 -21.78 -11.58
N THR A 274 9.13 -22.27 -11.85
CA THR A 274 10.22 -21.35 -12.17
C THR A 274 9.78 -20.56 -13.40
N ALA A 275 9.75 -19.22 -13.28
CA ALA A 275 9.77 -18.38 -14.47
C ALA A 275 10.92 -18.90 -15.32
N VAL A 276 10.58 -19.51 -16.47
CA VAL A 276 11.61 -20.08 -17.33
C VAL A 276 12.52 -18.92 -17.67
N VAL A 277 13.79 -19.02 -17.27
CA VAL A 277 14.86 -18.15 -17.76
C VAL A 277 15.08 -18.58 -19.21
N GLU A 278 14.13 -18.22 -20.06
CA GLU A 278 14.36 -18.19 -21.50
C GLU A 278 15.19 -16.93 -21.74
N ASP A 279 16.30 -17.12 -22.47
CA ASP A 279 17.19 -16.09 -22.97
C ASP A 279 16.41 -14.84 -23.42
N GLU A 280 17.10 -13.69 -23.45
CA GLU A 280 16.70 -12.46 -24.12
C GLU A 280 16.45 -12.68 -25.64
N GLY A 281 15.51 -13.55 -25.98
CA GLY A 281 14.95 -13.70 -27.30
C GLY A 281 14.08 -12.49 -27.51
N VAL A 282 14.57 -11.55 -28.30
CA VAL A 282 13.80 -10.48 -28.93
C VAL A 282 12.58 -11.15 -29.58
N THR A 283 11.46 -11.21 -28.85
CA THR A 283 10.19 -11.67 -29.42
C THR A 283 9.81 -10.62 -30.44
N ASP A 284 9.77 -11.03 -31.70
CA ASP A 284 9.52 -10.17 -32.86
C ASP A 284 8.02 -9.80 -32.90
N ILE A 285 7.61 -8.92 -31.98
CA ILE A 285 6.22 -8.54 -31.72
C ILE A 285 5.61 -7.79 -32.92
N ALA A 286 6.44 -7.23 -33.81
CA ALA A 286 6.00 -6.57 -35.04
C ALA A 286 5.16 -7.50 -35.94
N ALA A 287 5.51 -8.79 -36.03
CA ALA A 287 4.73 -9.77 -36.80
C ALA A 287 3.34 -10.03 -36.19
N VAL A 288 3.22 -9.97 -34.86
CA VAL A 288 1.98 -10.22 -34.13
C VAL A 288 1.03 -9.01 -34.19
N ILE A 289 1.56 -7.78 -34.18
CA ILE A 289 0.74 -6.55 -34.32
C ILE A 289 0.15 -6.42 -35.72
N VAL A 290 0.89 -6.80 -36.77
CA VAL A 290 0.37 -6.82 -38.14
C VAL A 290 -0.82 -7.79 -38.23
N ALA A 291 -0.73 -8.96 -37.58
CA ALA A 291 -1.85 -9.88 -37.45
C ALA A 291 -3.00 -9.36 -36.56
N GLY A 292 -2.71 -8.53 -35.55
CA GLY A 292 -3.69 -7.90 -34.66
C GLY A 292 -4.52 -6.79 -35.33
N LYS A 293 -3.91 -5.99 -36.22
CA LYS A 293 -4.63 -4.99 -37.04
C LYS A 293 -5.60 -5.64 -38.03
N GLU A 294 -5.25 -6.81 -38.58
CA GLU A 294 -6.17 -7.60 -39.41
C GLU A 294 -7.38 -8.11 -38.61
N ARG A 295 -7.19 -8.44 -37.33
CA ARG A 295 -8.27 -8.87 -36.42
C ARG A 295 -9.27 -7.78 -36.10
N ALA A 296 -8.84 -6.53 -35.84
CA ALA A 296 -9.76 -5.41 -35.61
C ALA A 296 -10.67 -5.13 -36.83
N LEU A 297 -10.14 -5.34 -38.04
CA LEU A 297 -10.90 -5.25 -39.28
C LEU A 297 -11.96 -6.36 -39.36
N ILE A 298 -11.62 -7.59 -38.96
CA ILE A 298 -12.53 -8.75 -38.96
C ILE A 298 -13.59 -8.64 -37.86
N GLU A 299 -13.24 -8.15 -36.67
CA GLU A 299 -14.15 -8.02 -35.52
C GLU A 299 -15.23 -6.95 -35.77
N SER A 300 -14.89 -5.88 -36.51
CA SER A 300 -15.87 -4.92 -37.05
C SER A 300 -16.86 -5.54 -38.04
N GLY A 301 -16.43 -6.60 -38.76
CA GLY A 301 -17.28 -7.43 -39.63
C GLY A 301 -18.10 -8.48 -38.86
N MET A 302 -17.62 -8.95 -37.70
CA MET A 302 -18.27 -10.01 -36.90
C MET A 302 -19.46 -9.54 -36.08
N LYS A 303 -19.61 -8.23 -35.79
CA LYS A 303 -20.88 -7.69 -35.25
C LYS A 303 -22.08 -7.92 -36.16
N LYS A 304 -21.87 -8.38 -37.42
CA LYS A 304 -22.94 -8.80 -38.34
C LYS A 304 -23.17 -10.31 -38.45
N ARG A 305 -22.41 -11.18 -37.77
CA ARG A 305 -22.61 -12.64 -37.83
C ARG A 305 -22.33 -13.34 -36.49
N ALA A 306 -23.25 -13.17 -35.53
CA ALA A 306 -23.35 -14.03 -34.37
C ALA A 306 -24.03 -15.36 -34.76
N ASN A 307 -23.25 -16.33 -35.27
CA ASN A 307 -23.48 -17.79 -35.24
C ASN A 307 -22.54 -18.51 -36.23
N ALA A 308 -21.23 -18.40 -36.05
CA ALA A 308 -20.29 -19.29 -36.73
C ALA A 308 -19.31 -19.88 -35.71
N ARG A 309 -19.23 -21.21 -35.69
CA ARG A 309 -18.27 -21.99 -34.92
C ARG A 309 -16.86 -21.54 -35.33
N ALA A 310 -16.06 -21.05 -34.39
CA ALA A 310 -14.71 -20.56 -34.66
C ALA A 310 -13.91 -21.61 -35.45
N THR A 311 -13.24 -21.18 -36.51
CA THR A 311 -12.47 -22.06 -37.40
C THR A 311 -11.25 -22.65 -36.69
N ALA A 312 -10.77 -23.81 -37.14
CA ALA A 312 -9.61 -24.48 -36.54
C ALA A 312 -8.35 -23.59 -36.50
N ALA A 313 -8.20 -22.67 -37.47
CA ALA A 313 -7.13 -21.68 -37.49
C ALA A 313 -7.30 -20.55 -36.46
N GLU A 314 -8.53 -20.21 -36.07
CA GLU A 314 -8.80 -19.26 -34.98
C GLU A 314 -8.56 -19.92 -33.61
N GLN A 315 -8.88 -21.21 -33.48
CA GLN A 315 -8.57 -21.99 -32.27
C GLN A 315 -7.07 -22.25 -32.11
N GLN A 316 -6.35 -22.57 -33.19
CA GLN A 316 -4.89 -22.71 -33.17
C GLN A 316 -4.21 -21.39 -32.77
N ARG A 317 -4.67 -20.26 -33.33
CA ARG A 317 -4.14 -18.92 -33.00
C ARG A 317 -4.50 -18.46 -31.59
N ALA A 318 -5.70 -18.78 -31.10
CA ALA A 318 -6.06 -18.53 -29.70
C ALA A 318 -5.17 -19.33 -28.74
N ARG A 319 -4.82 -20.59 -29.08
CA ARG A 319 -3.87 -21.41 -28.33
C ARG A 319 -2.44 -20.86 -28.40
N GLU A 320 -2.01 -20.31 -29.52
CA GLU A 320 -0.70 -19.64 -29.64
C GLU A 320 -0.63 -18.35 -28.81
N ILE A 321 -1.71 -17.54 -28.79
CA ILE A 321 -1.80 -16.33 -27.96
C ILE A 321 -1.86 -16.68 -26.46
N GLU A 322 -2.58 -17.75 -26.10
CA GLU A 322 -2.61 -18.30 -24.75
C GLU A 322 -1.24 -18.88 -24.36
N ALA A 323 -0.53 -19.54 -25.29
CA ALA A 323 0.82 -20.05 -25.09
C ALA A 323 1.87 -18.95 -24.94
N LEU A 324 1.69 -17.81 -25.62
CA LEU A 324 2.55 -16.64 -25.45
C LEU A 324 2.14 -15.77 -24.24
N ASP A 325 1.03 -16.11 -23.57
CA ASP A 325 0.38 -15.35 -22.49
C ASP A 325 0.44 -13.85 -22.79
N LEU A 326 -0.06 -13.39 -23.94
CA LEU A 326 -0.05 -11.96 -24.30
C LEU A 326 -1.36 -11.28 -23.86
N ILE A 327 -1.26 -10.03 -23.41
CA ILE A 327 -2.42 -9.18 -23.12
C ILE A 327 -2.35 -7.88 -23.93
N THR A 328 -3.51 -7.33 -24.25
CA THR A 328 -3.62 -6.01 -24.88
C THR A 328 -4.25 -5.03 -23.90
N VAL A 329 -3.58 -3.90 -23.67
CA VAL A 329 -4.03 -2.86 -22.74
C VAL A 329 -4.19 -1.55 -23.50
N GLN A 330 -5.33 -0.88 -23.30
CA GLN A 330 -5.54 0.48 -23.79
C GLN A 330 -4.88 1.45 -22.84
N PHE A 331 -3.89 2.21 -23.30
CA PHE A 331 -3.18 3.22 -22.53
C PHE A 331 -3.11 4.53 -23.32
N ARG A 332 -3.78 5.56 -22.81
CA ARG A 332 -4.03 6.81 -23.54
C ARG A 332 -4.69 6.48 -24.90
N GLU A 333 -4.15 7.04 -25.99
CA GLU A 333 -4.62 6.78 -27.36
C GLU A 333 -4.03 5.49 -27.99
N HIS A 334 -3.24 4.71 -27.24
CA HIS A 334 -2.51 3.55 -27.77
C HIS A 334 -3.07 2.22 -27.26
N SER A 335 -3.03 1.20 -28.14
CA SER A 335 -3.30 -0.20 -27.80
C SER A 335 -1.97 -0.94 -27.73
N LEU A 336 -1.52 -1.26 -26.51
CA LEU A 336 -0.20 -1.83 -26.22
C LEU A 336 -0.30 -3.34 -25.94
N THR A 337 0.69 -4.12 -26.39
CA THR A 337 0.72 -5.57 -26.14
C THR A 337 1.83 -5.92 -25.15
N LEU A 338 1.46 -6.56 -24.04
CA LEU A 338 2.38 -6.94 -22.97
C LEU A 338 2.47 -8.46 -22.88
N GLY A 339 3.67 -8.97 -22.63
CA GLY A 339 3.96 -10.40 -22.52
C GLY A 339 4.40 -10.83 -21.13
N LYS A 340 5.27 -11.85 -21.09
CA LYS A 340 5.76 -12.50 -19.86
C LYS A 340 6.48 -11.55 -18.91
N GLU A 341 6.96 -10.39 -19.39
CA GLU A 341 7.61 -9.37 -18.54
C GLU A 341 6.74 -8.95 -17.35
N ARG A 342 5.41 -8.95 -17.49
CA ARG A 342 4.49 -8.62 -16.40
C ARG A 342 4.51 -9.62 -15.25
N HIS A 343 5.02 -10.83 -15.46
CA HIS A 343 5.17 -11.84 -14.40
C HIS A 343 6.33 -11.54 -13.47
N ARG A 344 7.29 -10.75 -13.96
CA ARG A 344 8.51 -10.38 -13.26
C ARG A 344 8.34 -9.17 -12.34
N PHE A 345 7.12 -8.62 -12.26
CA PHE A 345 6.83 -7.38 -11.53
C PHE A 345 7.33 -7.40 -10.07
N CYS A 346 7.12 -8.51 -9.35
CA CYS A 346 7.50 -8.64 -7.94
C CYS A 346 8.92 -9.18 -7.71
N GLU A 347 9.67 -9.53 -8.77
CA GLU A 347 11.04 -10.07 -8.61
C GLU A 347 11.96 -9.18 -7.77
N PRO A 348 11.95 -7.83 -7.88
CA PRO A 348 12.83 -6.99 -7.07
C PRO A 348 12.63 -7.07 -5.55
N LEU A 349 11.47 -7.54 -5.09
CA LEU A 349 11.23 -7.78 -3.66
C LEU A 349 12.06 -8.97 -3.16
N PHE A 350 12.34 -9.92 -4.04
CA PHE A 350 12.99 -11.19 -3.73
C PHE A 350 14.44 -11.26 -4.23
N ASP A 351 14.77 -10.47 -5.25
CA ASP A 351 16.11 -10.27 -5.77
C ASP A 351 16.37 -8.76 -6.00
N PRO A 352 16.82 -8.03 -4.95
CA PRO A 352 17.12 -6.60 -5.06
C PRO A 352 18.28 -6.28 -6.02
N THR A 353 19.09 -7.27 -6.41
CA THR A 353 20.23 -7.04 -7.32
C THR A 353 19.76 -6.62 -8.71
N LEU A 354 18.55 -7.01 -9.11
CA LEU A 354 17.88 -6.60 -10.34
C LEU A 354 17.70 -5.09 -10.44
N LEU A 355 17.68 -4.36 -9.32
CA LEU A 355 17.54 -2.91 -9.32
C LEU A 355 18.84 -2.18 -9.68
N ARG A 356 20.01 -2.85 -9.66
CA ARG A 356 21.31 -2.23 -9.97
C ARG A 356 21.41 -1.65 -11.37
N VAL A 357 20.62 -2.20 -12.30
CA VAL A 357 20.55 -1.74 -13.69
C VAL A 357 19.81 -0.40 -13.83
N LEU A 358 19.08 0.04 -12.80
CA LEU A 358 18.30 1.26 -12.85
C LEU A 358 19.18 2.50 -12.58
N PRO A 359 18.95 3.61 -13.30
CA PRO A 359 19.64 4.88 -13.02
C PRO A 359 19.40 5.34 -11.58
N GLY A 360 20.48 5.65 -10.85
CA GLY A 360 20.41 6.13 -9.45
C GLY A 360 20.27 5.04 -8.37
N ALA A 361 20.25 3.75 -8.74
CA ALA A 361 20.06 2.64 -7.79
C ALA A 361 21.35 2.18 -7.08
N GLN A 362 22.53 2.65 -7.50
CA GLN A 362 23.83 2.17 -7.01
C GLN A 362 24.03 2.40 -5.50
N GLN A 363 23.48 3.47 -4.91
CA GLN A 363 23.60 3.71 -3.46
C GLN A 363 22.58 2.93 -2.60
N LYS A 364 21.43 2.55 -3.18
CA LYS A 364 20.34 1.88 -2.44
C LYS A 364 20.51 0.36 -2.40
N THR A 365 21.08 -0.22 -3.45
CA THR A 365 21.13 -1.68 -3.68
C THR A 365 22.20 -2.42 -2.89
N ASP A 366 23.34 -1.80 -2.60
CA ASP A 366 24.43 -2.45 -1.85
C ASP A 366 24.11 -2.69 -0.36
N LEU A 367 23.01 -2.12 0.13
CA LEU A 367 22.52 -2.26 1.50
C LEU A 367 21.18 -2.99 1.60
N CYS A 368 20.56 -3.34 0.46
CA CYS A 368 19.18 -3.82 0.45
C CYS A 368 19.15 -5.35 0.35
N GLN A 369 18.75 -5.98 1.45
CA GLN A 369 18.52 -7.41 1.54
C GLN A 369 17.17 -7.79 0.92
N SER A 370 17.08 -9.03 0.44
CA SER A 370 15.83 -9.59 -0.09
C SER A 370 14.76 -9.66 1.00
N LEU A 371 13.48 -9.63 0.62
CA LEU A 371 12.38 -9.65 1.59
C LEU A 371 12.40 -10.91 2.45
N GLN A 372 12.81 -12.05 1.88
CA GLN A 372 13.02 -13.31 2.59
C GLN A 372 13.99 -13.13 3.75
N GLU A 373 15.19 -12.62 3.46
CA GLU A 373 16.26 -12.43 4.44
C GLU A 373 15.82 -11.48 5.55
N VAL A 374 15.16 -10.38 5.19
CA VAL A 374 14.69 -9.39 6.18
C VAL A 374 13.62 -9.99 7.09
N VAL A 375 12.69 -10.79 6.55
CA VAL A 375 11.69 -11.51 7.35
C VAL A 375 12.37 -12.53 8.28
N GLY A 376 13.30 -13.32 7.76
CA GLY A 376 14.06 -14.29 8.55
C GLY A 376 14.84 -13.62 9.70
N LEU A 377 15.54 -12.53 9.41
CA LEU A 377 16.30 -11.75 10.40
C LEU A 377 15.39 -11.09 11.45
N SER A 378 14.22 -10.59 11.02
CA SER A 378 13.20 -10.03 11.91
C SER A 378 12.73 -11.09 12.90
N VAL A 379 12.24 -12.24 12.43
CA VAL A 379 11.76 -13.29 13.33
C VAL A 379 12.87 -13.86 14.21
N ALA A 380 14.13 -13.90 13.73
CA ALA A 380 15.27 -14.33 14.53
C ALA A 380 15.60 -13.39 15.71
N GLN A 381 15.13 -12.14 15.70
CA GLN A 381 15.27 -11.21 16.83
C GLN A 381 14.23 -11.44 17.93
N ALA A 382 13.15 -12.19 17.66
CA ALA A 382 12.20 -12.60 18.68
C ALA A 382 12.78 -13.68 19.60
N GLU A 383 12.19 -13.82 20.78
CA GLU A 383 12.55 -14.88 21.74
C GLU A 383 12.34 -16.26 21.13
N VAL A 384 13.22 -17.21 21.48
CA VAL A 384 13.31 -18.53 20.85
C VAL A 384 11.99 -19.31 20.88
N ASP A 385 11.27 -19.24 21.99
CA ASP A 385 9.98 -19.88 22.22
C ASP A 385 8.81 -19.24 21.45
N GLN A 386 8.92 -17.94 21.11
CA GLN A 386 7.92 -17.20 20.33
C GLN A 386 8.00 -17.52 18.83
N ARG A 387 9.20 -17.82 18.30
CA ARG A 387 9.47 -17.97 16.85
C ARG A 387 8.55 -18.98 16.17
N GLN A 388 8.27 -20.10 16.81
CA GLN A 388 7.38 -21.12 16.23
C GLN A 388 5.96 -20.61 16.01
N TYR A 389 5.45 -19.75 16.90
CA TYR A 389 4.12 -19.16 16.80
C TYR A 389 4.08 -18.07 15.74
N ILE A 390 5.14 -17.26 15.66
CA ILE A 390 5.30 -16.22 14.62
C ILE A 390 5.33 -16.86 13.23
N TRP A 391 6.05 -17.98 13.05
CA TRP A 391 6.10 -18.68 11.76
C TRP A 391 4.81 -19.44 11.41
N ASN A 392 3.92 -19.66 12.38
CA ASN A 392 2.59 -20.22 12.13
C ASN A 392 1.60 -19.18 11.56
N GLY A 393 2.08 -18.01 11.13
CA GLY A 393 1.25 -16.98 10.52
C GLY A 393 2.03 -15.96 9.70
N LEU A 394 2.55 -16.35 8.54
CA LEU A 394 3.13 -15.40 7.57
C LEU A 394 2.00 -14.71 6.80
N PHE A 395 1.84 -13.40 6.96
CA PHE A 395 0.78 -12.65 6.29
C PHE A 395 1.33 -11.52 5.43
N VAL A 396 1.29 -11.71 4.10
CA VAL A 396 1.68 -10.69 3.12
C VAL A 396 0.48 -9.83 2.76
N THR A 397 0.60 -8.53 3.01
CA THR A 397 -0.46 -7.53 2.83
C THR A 397 0.12 -6.25 2.22
N GLY A 398 -0.65 -5.16 2.23
CA GLY A 398 -0.31 -3.88 1.64
C GLY A 398 -0.98 -3.63 0.30
N THR A 399 -0.89 -2.40 -0.20
CA THR A 399 -1.73 -1.92 -1.31
C THR A 399 -1.55 -2.76 -2.59
N VAL A 400 -0.35 -3.30 -2.83
CA VAL A 400 -0.07 -4.18 -3.98
C VAL A 400 -0.86 -5.48 -3.94
N THR A 401 -1.08 -6.02 -2.74
CA THR A 401 -1.79 -7.31 -2.53
C THR A 401 -3.29 -7.24 -2.78
N ARG A 402 -3.80 -6.05 -3.15
CA ARG A 402 -5.17 -5.88 -3.64
C ARG A 402 -5.35 -6.45 -5.04
N HIS A 403 -4.31 -6.35 -5.87
CA HIS A 403 -4.38 -6.69 -7.29
C HIS A 403 -3.34 -7.74 -7.70
N VAL A 404 -2.30 -7.95 -6.88
CA VAL A 404 -1.20 -8.86 -7.18
C VAL A 404 -1.08 -9.90 -6.07
N LYS A 405 -1.11 -11.18 -6.44
CA LYS A 405 -0.80 -12.28 -5.52
C LYS A 405 0.70 -12.39 -5.36
N VAL A 406 1.26 -11.83 -4.30
CA VAL A 406 2.70 -11.94 -4.01
C VAL A 406 3.01 -13.37 -3.56
N ALA A 407 4.02 -14.01 -4.18
CA ALA A 407 4.42 -15.39 -3.89
C ALA A 407 4.94 -15.52 -2.44
N SER A 408 4.03 -15.83 -1.52
CA SER A 408 4.34 -15.90 -0.09
C SER A 408 5.19 -17.14 0.25
N GLY A 409 5.17 -18.19 -0.59
CA GLY A 409 6.04 -19.34 -0.38
C GLY A 409 7.49 -19.12 -0.81
N SER A 410 7.78 -18.05 -1.55
CA SER A 410 9.16 -17.63 -1.78
C SER A 410 9.79 -16.96 -0.56
N LEU A 411 9.01 -16.63 0.49
CA LEU A 411 9.49 -16.08 1.77
C LEU A 411 9.99 -17.14 2.76
N HIS A 412 10.03 -18.41 2.37
CA HIS A 412 10.59 -19.46 3.21
C HIS A 412 12.14 -19.36 3.22
N CYS A 413 12.71 -18.88 4.32
CA CYS A 413 14.13 -19.07 4.60
C CYS A 413 14.33 -20.47 5.20
N GLN A 414 14.77 -21.45 4.39
CA GLN A 414 15.31 -22.70 4.93
C GLN A 414 16.85 -22.63 4.97
N PRO A 415 17.48 -22.66 6.15
CA PRO A 415 18.91 -22.95 6.27
C PRO A 415 19.17 -24.42 5.92
N GLU A 416 20.36 -24.73 5.40
CA GLU A 416 20.78 -26.10 5.05
C GLU A 416 20.84 -27.07 6.26
N LEU A 417 20.90 -26.55 7.49
CA LEU A 417 20.91 -27.32 8.73
C LEU A 417 19.63 -27.08 9.54
N GLN A 418 18.81 -28.13 9.69
CA GLN A 418 17.66 -28.14 10.59
C GLN A 418 18.12 -28.18 12.06
N THR A 419 17.71 -27.20 12.85
CA THR A 419 17.86 -27.21 14.32
C THR A 419 16.49 -27.38 14.97
N ASP A 420 16.43 -27.86 16.22
CA ASP A 420 15.17 -28.03 16.97
C ASP A 420 14.39 -26.72 17.20
N VAL A 421 15.03 -25.57 16.95
CA VAL A 421 14.48 -24.22 17.11
C VAL A 421 13.89 -23.67 15.80
N GLN A 422 14.06 -24.37 14.68
CA GLN A 422 13.56 -23.92 13.38
C GLN A 422 12.08 -24.27 13.18
N PRO A 423 11.33 -23.39 12.48
CA PRO A 423 9.96 -23.69 12.11
C PRO A 423 9.91 -24.89 11.17
N ARG A 424 9.12 -25.90 11.51
CA ARG A 424 8.94 -27.10 10.68
C ARG A 424 8.06 -26.84 9.46
N ALA A 425 7.19 -25.83 9.55
CA ALA A 425 6.33 -25.37 8.48
C ALA A 425 6.05 -23.88 8.69
N ILE A 426 5.95 -23.13 7.59
CA ILE A 426 5.46 -21.75 7.61
C ILE A 426 4.04 -21.78 7.08
N ARG A 427 3.11 -21.21 7.85
CA ARG A 427 1.71 -21.13 7.44
C ARG A 427 1.45 -19.76 6.84
N VAL A 428 1.17 -19.72 5.54
CA VAL A 428 0.75 -18.50 4.85
C VAL A 428 -0.72 -18.21 5.21
N LEU A 429 -0.99 -16.97 5.61
CA LEU A 429 -2.34 -16.49 5.93
C LEU A 429 -2.95 -15.76 4.73
N SER A 430 -4.29 -15.77 4.68
CA SER A 430 -5.08 -15.02 3.72
C SER A 430 -6.36 -14.52 4.39
N LEU A 431 -6.99 -13.50 3.81
CA LEU A 431 -8.29 -13.06 4.31
C LEU A 431 -9.34 -14.18 4.16
N PRO A 432 -10.15 -14.44 5.19
CA PRO A 432 -11.17 -15.49 5.12
C PRO A 432 -12.27 -15.16 4.11
N GLU A 433 -12.69 -16.16 3.33
CA GLU A 433 -13.70 -16.02 2.26
C GLU A 433 -15.13 -15.74 2.78
N TYR A 434 -15.36 -15.87 4.09
CA TYR A 434 -16.65 -15.54 4.69
C TYR A 434 -16.92 -14.03 4.82
N PHE A 435 -15.95 -13.17 4.44
CA PHE A 435 -16.17 -11.75 4.22
C PHE A 435 -16.47 -11.48 2.73
N PRO A 436 -17.74 -11.48 2.30
CA PRO A 436 -18.10 -11.45 0.88
C PRO A 436 -17.59 -10.19 0.17
N GLU A 437 -17.65 -9.03 0.83
CA GLU A 437 -17.18 -7.74 0.30
C GLU A 437 -15.66 -7.69 0.07
N TYR A 438 -14.90 -8.64 0.62
CA TYR A 438 -13.43 -8.63 0.57
C TYR A 438 -12.84 -9.72 -0.34
N ARG A 439 -13.66 -10.64 -0.86
CA ARG A 439 -13.20 -11.79 -1.67
C ARG A 439 -12.33 -11.40 -2.85
N ASP A 440 -12.73 -10.35 -3.57
CA ASP A 440 -12.04 -9.89 -4.78
C ASP A 440 -10.99 -8.81 -4.50
N THR A 441 -10.76 -8.47 -3.22
CA THR A 441 -9.85 -7.39 -2.81
C THR A 441 -8.48 -7.89 -2.38
N GLY A 442 -8.21 -9.20 -2.49
CA GLY A 442 -6.99 -9.82 -1.99
C GLY A 442 -6.75 -9.51 -0.52
N ASN A 443 -5.48 -9.33 -0.12
CA ASN A 443 -5.11 -8.98 1.25
C ASN A 443 -4.95 -7.47 1.47
N GLY A 444 -5.15 -6.63 0.45
CA GLY A 444 -4.78 -5.22 0.49
C GLY A 444 -5.65 -4.35 1.41
N LEU A 445 -6.83 -4.83 1.78
CA LEU A 445 -7.75 -4.15 2.70
C LEU A 445 -7.81 -4.81 4.10
N ALA A 446 -6.88 -5.72 4.40
CA ALA A 446 -6.86 -6.44 5.67
C ALA A 446 -6.81 -5.50 6.89
N ALA A 447 -6.03 -4.41 6.82
CA ALA A 447 -5.96 -3.41 7.88
C ALA A 447 -7.33 -2.78 8.18
N PHE A 448 -8.07 -2.41 7.13
CA PHE A 448 -9.39 -1.79 7.28
C PHE A 448 -10.45 -2.79 7.77
N LEU A 449 -10.41 -4.03 7.29
CA LEU A 449 -11.27 -5.11 7.79
C LEU A 449 -11.03 -5.37 9.28
N GLY A 450 -9.76 -5.53 9.67
CA GLY A 450 -9.36 -5.73 11.06
C GLY A 450 -9.78 -4.57 11.95
N ALA A 451 -9.55 -3.34 11.48
CA ALA A 451 -10.01 -2.13 12.16
C ALA A 451 -11.54 -2.12 12.35
N SER A 452 -12.31 -2.58 11.35
CA SER A 452 -13.77 -2.69 11.44
C SER A 452 -14.23 -3.74 12.45
N ILE A 453 -13.56 -4.91 12.48
CA ILE A 453 -13.81 -5.98 13.46
C ILE A 453 -13.52 -5.46 14.87
N THR A 454 -12.34 -4.87 15.08
CA THR A 454 -11.95 -4.30 16.37
C THR A 454 -12.91 -3.21 16.80
N ALA A 455 -13.35 -2.33 15.90
CA ALA A 455 -14.28 -1.25 16.22
C ALA A 455 -15.62 -1.80 16.73
N LYS A 456 -16.11 -2.91 16.15
CA LYS A 456 -17.33 -3.59 16.59
C LYS A 456 -17.19 -4.14 18.01
N ILE A 457 -16.05 -4.75 18.32
CA ILE A 457 -15.77 -5.26 19.67
C ILE A 457 -15.67 -4.09 20.66
N THR A 458 -14.85 -3.08 20.34
CA THR A 458 -14.52 -1.97 21.23
C THR A 458 -15.70 -1.05 21.54
N PHE A 459 -16.52 -0.70 20.55
CA PHE A 459 -17.58 0.30 20.75
C PHE A 459 -18.98 -0.27 20.98
N ILE A 460 -19.25 -1.50 20.53
CA ILE A 460 -20.61 -2.08 20.52
C ILE A 460 -20.72 -3.23 21.52
N ASN A 461 -19.86 -4.23 21.42
CA ASN A 461 -20.02 -5.48 22.16
C ASN A 461 -19.60 -5.37 23.63
N GLU A 462 -18.60 -4.55 23.96
CA GLU A 462 -18.08 -4.42 25.33
C GLU A 462 -18.19 -2.98 25.87
N PRO A 463 -19.37 -2.54 26.32
CA PRO A 463 -19.58 -1.17 26.78
C PRO A 463 -18.82 -0.81 28.08
N ASN A 464 -18.27 -1.80 28.78
CA ASN A 464 -17.42 -1.64 29.95
C ASN A 464 -15.92 -1.83 29.63
N ALA A 465 -15.55 -2.14 28.39
CA ALA A 465 -14.17 -2.27 28.00
C ALA A 465 -13.45 -0.92 28.13
N ARG A 466 -12.25 -0.95 28.70
CA ARG A 466 -11.36 0.22 28.84
C ARG A 466 -10.43 0.39 27.64
N ASN A 467 -10.92 0.06 26.44
CA ASN A 467 -10.09 -0.06 25.24
C ASN A 467 -10.27 1.13 24.29
N PHE A 468 -10.93 2.20 24.75
CA PHE A 468 -11.07 3.47 24.07
C PHE A 468 -11.15 4.62 25.08
N VAL A 469 -10.84 5.83 24.62
CA VAL A 469 -10.97 7.06 25.39
C VAL A 469 -12.33 7.68 25.10
N SER A 470 -13.13 7.98 26.14
CA SER A 470 -14.35 8.78 25.99
C SER A 470 -14.11 10.27 26.25
N LYS A 471 -15.08 11.14 25.91
CA LYS A 471 -15.02 12.57 26.29
C LYS A 471 -14.84 12.79 27.79
N ALA A 472 -15.42 11.92 28.64
CA ALA A 472 -15.29 12.02 30.09
C ALA A 472 -13.87 11.65 30.55
N ASP A 473 -13.27 10.62 29.96
CA ASP A 473 -11.89 10.24 30.22
C ASP A 473 -10.92 11.34 29.78
N TYR A 474 -11.14 11.90 28.59
CA TYR A 474 -10.33 13.01 28.09
C TYR A 474 -10.46 14.26 28.96
N SER A 475 -11.67 14.60 29.42
CA SER A 475 -11.89 15.77 30.28
C SER A 475 -11.25 15.63 31.66
N SER A 476 -11.12 14.39 32.16
CA SER A 476 -10.54 14.13 33.49
C SER A 476 -9.02 13.94 33.47
N LYS A 477 -8.47 13.28 32.44
CA LYS A 477 -7.06 12.91 32.36
C LYS A 477 -6.29 13.63 31.25
N GLY A 478 -6.99 14.35 30.38
CA GLY A 478 -6.42 14.97 29.19
C GLY A 478 -5.93 13.95 28.15
N PRO A 479 -4.98 14.34 27.30
CA PRO A 479 -4.40 13.50 26.24
C PRO A 479 -3.82 12.17 26.72
N ARG A 480 -3.29 12.13 27.94
CA ARG A 480 -2.71 10.94 28.60
C ARG A 480 -3.66 9.75 28.69
N ALA A 481 -4.97 9.99 28.65
CA ALA A 481 -5.97 8.92 28.63
C ALA A 481 -5.72 7.90 27.50
N ALA A 482 -5.14 8.31 26.37
CA ALA A 482 -4.83 7.41 25.27
C ALA A 482 -3.74 6.39 25.58
N ILE A 483 -2.82 6.70 26.49
CA ILE A 483 -1.76 5.77 26.90
C ILE A 483 -2.34 4.67 27.80
N GLU A 484 -3.21 5.04 28.74
CA GLU A 484 -3.80 4.10 29.71
C GLU A 484 -4.85 3.17 29.11
N MET A 485 -5.43 3.54 27.97
CA MET A 485 -6.54 2.82 27.33
C MET A 485 -6.11 2.12 26.04
N SER A 486 -4.83 2.21 25.66
CA SER A 486 -4.28 1.54 24.47
C SER A 486 -3.64 0.21 24.87
N PRO A 487 -4.19 -0.94 24.41
CA PRO A 487 -3.59 -2.25 24.69
C PRO A 487 -2.15 -2.39 24.20
N ALA A 488 -1.72 -1.58 23.22
CA ALA A 488 -0.35 -1.58 22.70
C ALA A 488 0.65 -0.86 23.62
N LEU A 489 0.19 -0.06 24.58
CA LEU A 489 1.03 0.78 25.45
C LEU A 489 0.97 0.40 26.95
N LEU A 490 0.06 -0.51 27.29
CA LEU A 490 -0.06 -1.17 28.59
C LEU A 490 0.97 -2.29 28.68
#